data_AF-A0A428JAN0-F1
#
_entry.id   AF-A0A428JAN0-F1
#
_cell.length_a   1.000
_cell.length_b   1.000
_cell.length_c   1.000
_cell.angle_alpha   90.00
_cell.angle_beta   90.00
_cell.angle_gamma   90.00
#
_symmetry.space_group_name_H-M   'P 1'
#
loop_
_entity.id
_entity.type
_entity.pdbx_description
1 polymer ?
#
loop_
_entity_poly.entity_id
_entity_poly.type
_entity_poly.pdbx_seq_one_letter_code
_entity_poly.pdbx_strand_id
1 'polypeptide(L)'
;MYPQLQALQTDVLGISTDSVYAHKVFTEVSPSVADLPFPLVSDRTHEISRAYRVLNEGTGATFRATVIVDPNGIIVSKLVYPLEVGRNVYEILRLIQGIQYGRRTGEGLPANWVPGQPGIKRDITLIGKI
;
A
#
# COMPACT_ATOMS: atom_id res chain seq x y z
N MET A 1 -2.34 -7.54 -11.61
CA MET A 1 -1.82 -6.71 -10.51
C MET A 1 -0.98 -7.49 -9.51
N TYR A 2 -1.53 -8.48 -8.81
CA TYR A 2 -0.76 -9.22 -7.81
C TYR A 2 0.54 -9.87 -8.33
N PRO A 3 0.57 -10.49 -9.54
CA PRO A 3 1.83 -10.98 -10.10
C PRO A 3 2.90 -9.90 -10.32
N GLN A 4 2.49 -8.66 -10.60
CA GLN A 4 3.42 -7.53 -10.76
C GLN A 4 4.01 -7.12 -9.41
N LEU A 5 3.22 -7.16 -8.33
CA LEU A 5 3.71 -6.93 -6.97
C LEU A 5 4.66 -8.03 -6.51
N GLN A 6 4.34 -9.30 -6.81
CA GLN A 6 5.23 -10.42 -6.53
C GLN A 6 6.55 -10.34 -7.29
N ALA A 7 6.52 -9.93 -8.58
CA ALA A 7 7.73 -9.70 -9.36
C ALA A 7 8.61 -8.57 -8.78
N LEU A 8 8.01 -7.64 -8.03
CA LEU A 8 8.70 -6.60 -7.27
C LEU A 8 9.01 -7.03 -5.83
N GLN A 9 8.92 -8.33 -5.51
CA GLN A 9 9.16 -8.88 -4.17
C GLN A 9 8.34 -8.15 -3.09
N THR A 10 7.09 -7.84 -3.39
CA THR A 10 6.17 -7.13 -2.49
C THR A 10 4.99 -8.01 -2.13
N ASP A 11 4.88 -8.31 -0.84
CA ASP A 11 3.72 -9.01 -0.28
C ASP A 11 2.56 -8.05 -0.01
N VAL A 12 1.34 -8.58 -0.07
CA VAL A 12 0.11 -7.84 0.19
C VAL A 12 -0.61 -8.47 1.35
N LEU A 13 -1.14 -7.64 2.26
CA LEU A 13 -2.02 -8.08 3.35
C LEU A 13 -3.32 -7.28 3.26
N GLY A 14 -4.46 -7.97 3.16
CA GLY A 14 -5.76 -7.36 3.41
C GLY A 14 -6.03 -7.35 4.90
N ILE A 15 -6.44 -6.22 5.48
CA ILE A 15 -6.68 -6.12 6.93
C ILE A 15 -8.04 -5.46 7.16
N SER A 16 -8.85 -6.02 8.04
CA SER A 16 -10.05 -5.38 8.58
C SER A 16 -10.28 -5.78 10.03
N THR A 17 -11.23 -5.12 10.70
CA THR A 17 -11.62 -5.44 12.08
C THR A 17 -12.57 -6.65 12.17
N ASP A 18 -12.87 -7.32 11.05
CA ASP A 18 -13.68 -8.53 10.99
C ASP A 18 -12.96 -9.74 11.58
N SER A 19 -13.71 -10.79 11.92
CA SER A 19 -13.14 -12.06 12.37
C SER A 19 -12.58 -12.90 11.20
N VAL A 20 -11.66 -13.81 11.50
CA VAL A 20 -11.22 -14.83 10.54
C VAL A 20 -12.38 -15.70 10.01
N TYR A 21 -13.44 -15.89 10.80
CA TYR A 21 -14.64 -16.60 10.36
C TYR A 21 -15.44 -15.81 9.34
N ALA A 22 -15.58 -14.49 9.55
CA ALA A 22 -16.20 -13.60 8.58
C ALA A 22 -15.39 -13.56 7.27
N HIS A 23 -14.06 -13.51 7.35
CA HIS A 23 -13.19 -13.61 6.18
C HIS A 23 -13.38 -14.90 5.40
N LYS A 24 -13.39 -16.06 6.09
CA LYS A 24 -13.64 -17.37 5.47
C LYS A 24 -14.98 -17.41 4.75
N VAL A 25 -16.06 -17.01 5.42
CA VAL A 25 -17.39 -16.98 4.80
C VAL A 25 -17.39 -16.01 3.62
N PHE A 26 -16.76 -14.85 3.75
CA PHE A 26 -16.68 -13.86 2.68
C PHE A 26 -15.99 -14.41 1.43
N THR A 27 -14.89 -15.16 1.60
CA THR A 27 -14.21 -15.85 0.49
C THR A 27 -15.04 -16.97 -0.12
N GLU A 28 -15.92 -17.62 0.65
CA GLU A 28 -16.79 -18.69 0.13
C GLU A 28 -17.99 -18.15 -0.65
N VAL A 29 -18.53 -16.99 -0.25
CA VAL A 29 -19.79 -16.47 -0.80
C VAL A 29 -19.61 -15.37 -1.85
N SER A 30 -18.47 -14.68 -1.88
CA SER A 30 -18.24 -13.54 -2.76
C SER A 30 -17.25 -13.88 -3.88
N PRO A 31 -17.69 -13.96 -5.15
CA PRO A 31 -16.83 -14.32 -6.27
C PRO A 31 -15.63 -13.39 -6.46
N SER A 32 -15.73 -12.13 -6.02
CA SER A 32 -14.66 -11.14 -6.18
C SER A 32 -13.47 -11.37 -5.24
N VAL A 33 -13.63 -12.20 -4.21
CA VAL A 33 -12.59 -12.52 -3.21
C VAL A 33 -12.38 -14.01 -3.01
N ALA A 34 -13.02 -14.87 -3.81
CA ALA A 34 -12.92 -16.32 -3.68
C ALA A 34 -11.48 -16.82 -3.85
N ASP A 35 -10.77 -16.30 -4.86
CA ASP A 35 -9.41 -16.69 -5.20
C ASP A 35 -8.40 -15.57 -4.90
N LEU A 36 -8.49 -14.98 -3.70
CA LEU A 36 -7.51 -13.97 -3.27
C LEU A 36 -6.11 -14.61 -3.14
N PRO A 37 -5.09 -14.09 -3.84
CA PRO A 37 -3.77 -14.68 -3.82
C PRO A 37 -2.91 -14.21 -2.63
N PHE A 38 -3.54 -13.54 -1.66
CA PHE A 38 -2.91 -12.96 -0.48
C PHE A 38 -3.83 -13.09 0.75
N PRO A 39 -3.28 -13.09 1.97
CA PRO A 39 -4.07 -13.34 3.17
C PRO A 39 -4.93 -12.14 3.59
N LEU A 40 -6.06 -12.47 4.25
CA LEU A 40 -6.89 -11.53 4.99
C LEU A 40 -6.61 -11.66 6.49
N VAL A 41 -6.05 -10.61 7.08
CA VAL A 41 -5.72 -10.48 8.49
C VAL A 41 -6.93 -9.95 9.25
N SER A 42 -7.20 -10.57 10.39
CA SER A 42 -8.23 -10.15 11.34
C SER A 42 -7.61 -9.26 12.41
N ASP A 43 -8.12 -8.04 12.55
CA ASP A 43 -7.73 -7.05 13.56
C ASP A 43 -8.88 -6.82 14.56
N ARG A 44 -9.45 -7.87 15.13
CA ARG A 44 -10.58 -7.77 16.08
C ARG A 44 -10.25 -7.02 17.36
N THR A 45 -8.98 -6.97 17.74
CA THR A 45 -8.51 -6.22 18.92
C THR A 45 -8.34 -4.73 18.62
N HIS A 46 -8.44 -4.34 17.34
CA HIS A 46 -8.19 -3.00 16.82
C HIS A 46 -6.76 -2.50 17.07
N GLU A 47 -5.82 -3.39 17.41
CA GLU A 47 -4.44 -3.03 17.71
C GLU A 47 -3.71 -2.54 16.45
N ILE A 48 -3.91 -3.22 15.32
CA ILE A 48 -3.25 -2.88 14.06
C ILE A 48 -3.81 -1.56 13.55
N SER A 49 -5.12 -1.46 13.40
CA SER A 49 -5.80 -0.28 12.87
C SER A 49 -5.56 0.97 13.72
N ARG A 50 -5.48 0.83 15.05
CA ARG A 50 -5.10 1.93 15.95
C ARG A 50 -3.62 2.29 15.83
N ALA A 51 -2.71 1.31 15.78
CA ALA A 51 -1.27 1.56 15.60
C ALA A 51 -0.97 2.32 14.30
N TYR A 52 -1.65 1.96 13.22
CA TYR A 52 -1.54 2.66 11.94
C TYR A 52 -2.37 3.94 11.86
N ARG A 53 -3.13 4.30 12.91
CA ARG A 53 -4.01 5.49 12.96
C ARG A 53 -4.97 5.54 11.78
N VAL A 54 -5.70 4.45 11.58
CA VAL A 54 -6.71 4.29 10.52
C VAL A 54 -8.03 3.72 11.06
N LEU A 55 -8.14 3.45 12.36
CA LEU A 55 -9.39 3.08 13.00
C LEU A 55 -10.32 4.29 13.12
N ASN A 56 -11.59 4.11 12.76
CA ASN A 56 -12.67 4.99 13.15
C ASN A 56 -13.23 4.50 14.50
N GLU A 57 -12.86 5.18 15.59
CA GLU A 57 -13.26 4.81 16.95
C GLU A 57 -14.79 4.86 17.15
N GLY A 58 -15.52 5.67 16.36
CA GLY A 58 -16.98 5.76 16.45
C GLY A 58 -17.71 4.56 15.85
N THR A 59 -17.14 3.93 14.82
CA THR A 59 -17.78 2.80 14.11
C THR A 59 -17.12 1.46 14.38
N GLY A 60 -15.87 1.44 14.88
CA GLY A 60 -15.06 0.23 14.99
C GLY A 60 -14.54 -0.31 13.65
N ALA A 61 -14.80 0.39 12.54
CA ALA A 61 -14.29 0.04 11.22
C ALA A 61 -13.05 0.89 10.88
N THR A 62 -12.27 0.47 9.89
CA THR A 62 -11.13 1.27 9.42
C THR A 62 -11.54 2.26 8.33
N PHE A 63 -10.93 3.44 8.31
CA PHE A 63 -10.84 4.24 7.09
C PHE A 63 -10.13 3.43 5.98
N ARG A 64 -10.42 3.73 4.72
CA ARG A 64 -9.76 3.05 3.60
C ARG A 64 -8.32 3.51 3.52
N ALA A 65 -7.38 2.68 3.95
CA ALA A 65 -5.97 3.02 3.90
C ALA A 65 -5.14 1.98 3.15
N THR A 66 -4.03 2.44 2.60
CA THR A 66 -2.94 1.60 2.11
C THR A 66 -1.65 2.11 2.73
N VAL A 67 -0.92 1.22 3.37
CA VAL A 67 0.38 1.52 3.99
C VAL A 67 1.43 0.68 3.27
N ILE A 68 2.50 1.33 2.80
CA ILE A 68 3.65 0.67 2.19
C ILE A 68 4.76 0.68 3.23
N VAL A 69 5.16 -0.51 3.65
CA VAL A 69 6.24 -0.75 4.62
C VAL A 69 7.42 -1.34 3.87
N ASP A 70 8.61 -0.82 4.14
CA ASP A 70 9.82 -1.32 3.54
C ASP A 70 10.42 -2.52 4.29
N PRO A 71 11.46 -3.19 3.75
CA PRO A 71 12.08 -4.34 4.40
C PRO A 71 12.71 -4.06 5.78
N ASN A 72 12.93 -2.79 6.14
CA ASN A 72 13.43 -2.39 7.46
C ASN A 72 12.29 -2.11 8.45
N GLY A 73 11.03 -2.35 8.06
CA GLY A 73 9.85 -2.08 8.86
C GLY A 73 9.44 -0.60 8.88
N ILE A 74 9.97 0.23 7.98
CA ILE A 74 9.69 1.67 7.93
C ILE A 74 8.53 1.94 6.99
N ILE A 75 7.55 2.73 7.44
CA ILE A 75 6.48 3.24 6.59
C ILE A 75 7.06 4.26 5.61
N VAL A 76 7.04 3.91 4.32
CA VAL A 76 7.55 4.77 3.24
C VAL A 76 6.45 5.49 2.47
N SER A 77 5.20 5.03 2.60
CA SER A 77 4.03 5.74 2.10
C SER A 77 2.78 5.31 2.87
N LYS A 78 1.85 6.24 3.05
CA LYS A 78 0.52 6.01 3.63
C LYS A 78 -0.49 6.83 2.85
N LEU A 79 -1.46 6.15 2.24
CA LEU A 79 -2.58 6.78 1.55
C LEU A 79 -3.86 6.49 2.32
N VAL A 80 -4.63 7.52 2.65
CA VAL A 80 -5.93 7.40 3.32
C VAL A 80 -6.99 8.00 2.40
N TYR A 81 -8.02 7.22 2.13
CA TYR A 81 -9.13 7.55 1.23
C TYR A 81 -10.42 7.68 2.04
N PRO A 82 -11.30 8.60 1.65
CA PRO A 82 -12.65 8.65 2.18
C PRO A 82 -13.44 7.41 1.71
N LEU A 83 -14.58 7.11 2.34
CA LEU A 83 -15.30 5.85 2.10
C LEU A 83 -15.87 5.74 0.67
N GLU A 84 -16.15 6.89 0.06
CA GLU A 84 -16.77 7.10 -1.24
C GLU A 84 -15.78 6.90 -2.40
N VAL A 85 -14.47 6.97 -2.13
CA VAL A 85 -13.43 6.92 -3.17
C VAL A 85 -12.66 5.60 -3.09
N GLY A 86 -12.69 4.86 -4.20
CA GLY A 86 -11.88 3.66 -4.37
C GLY A 86 -10.38 3.98 -4.46
N ARG A 87 -9.54 3.04 -4.02
CA ARG A 87 -8.08 3.14 -4.13
C ARG A 87 -7.64 3.04 -5.59
N ASN A 88 -6.59 3.80 -5.94
CA ASN A 88 -5.94 3.65 -7.24
C ASN A 88 -4.77 2.65 -7.14
N VAL A 89 -4.98 1.44 -7.65
CA VAL A 89 -3.99 0.37 -7.53
C VAL A 89 -2.77 0.59 -8.44
N TYR A 90 -2.94 1.29 -9.56
CA TYR A 90 -1.80 1.66 -10.41
C TYR A 90 -0.88 2.67 -9.72
N GLU A 91 -1.44 3.56 -8.90
CA GLU A 91 -0.63 4.47 -8.08
C GLU A 91 0.15 3.73 -7.00
N ILE A 92 -0.47 2.74 -6.35
CA ILE A 92 0.22 1.87 -5.39
C ILE A 92 1.41 1.15 -6.06
N LEU A 93 1.18 0.56 -7.23
CA LEU A 93 2.24 -0.09 -8.01
C LEU A 93 3.36 0.90 -8.39
N ARG A 94 2.99 2.09 -8.89
CA ARG A 94 3.93 3.15 -9.28
C ARG A 94 4.79 3.61 -8.11
N LEU A 95 4.20 3.77 -6.92
CA LEU A 95 4.92 4.12 -5.69
C LEU A 95 5.95 3.05 -5.33
N ILE A 96 5.57 1.77 -5.35
CA ILE A 96 6.49 0.66 -5.05
C ILE A 96 7.66 0.65 -6.05
N GLN A 97 7.37 0.73 -7.34
CA GLN A 97 8.38 0.78 -8.40
C GLN A 97 9.31 1.99 -8.23
N GLY A 98 8.76 3.16 -7.91
CA GLY A 98 9.52 4.37 -7.71
C GLY A 98 10.43 4.33 -6.48
N ILE A 99 9.93 3.78 -5.36
CA ILE A 99 10.70 3.57 -4.14
C ILE A 99 11.88 2.63 -4.42
N GLN A 100 11.64 1.51 -5.11
CA GLN A 100 12.71 0.57 -5.46
C GLN A 100 13.70 1.17 -6.48
N TYR A 101 13.22 1.95 -7.46
CA TYR A 101 14.08 2.66 -8.40
C TYR A 101 15.03 3.60 -7.67
N GLY A 102 14.50 4.50 -6.83
CA GLY A 102 15.31 5.49 -6.11
C GLY A 102 16.31 4.85 -5.15
N ARG A 103 15.98 3.69 -4.55
CA ARG A 103 16.93 2.91 -3.74
C ARG A 103 18.07 2.32 -4.57
N ARG A 104 17.75 1.77 -5.74
CA ARG A 104 18.73 1.14 -6.63
C ARG A 104 19.67 2.14 -7.30
N THR A 105 19.17 3.32 -7.65
CA THR A 105 19.94 4.33 -8.41
C THR A 105 20.51 5.46 -7.54
N GLY A 106 19.94 5.68 -6.35
CA GLY A 106 20.24 6.87 -5.53
C GLY A 106 19.58 8.15 -6.04
N GLU A 107 18.79 8.08 -7.12
CA GLU A 107 18.15 9.25 -7.73
C GLU A 107 16.83 9.62 -7.03
N GLY A 108 16.45 10.89 -7.15
CA GLY A 108 15.10 11.37 -6.89
C GLY A 108 14.17 11.04 -8.04
N LEU A 109 12.86 11.10 -7.79
CA LEU A 109 11.85 10.92 -8.83
C LEU A 109 11.02 12.21 -8.93
N PRO A 110 10.82 12.77 -10.14
CA PRO A 110 9.96 13.93 -10.32
C PRO A 110 8.49 13.64 -10.02
N ALA A 111 7.70 14.70 -9.88
CA ALA A 111 6.25 14.60 -9.88
C ALA A 111 5.76 13.89 -11.15
N ASN A 112 4.71 13.07 -11.03
CA ASN A 112 4.13 12.28 -12.11
C ASN A 112 5.10 11.26 -12.76
N TRP A 113 6.24 10.95 -12.12
CA TRP A 113 7.16 9.94 -12.63
C TRP A 113 6.46 8.60 -12.84
N VAL A 114 6.71 7.95 -13.99
CA VAL A 114 6.27 6.58 -14.28
C VAL A 114 7.47 5.71 -14.70
N PRO A 115 7.38 4.37 -14.53
CA PRO A 115 8.45 3.46 -14.95
C PRO A 115 8.91 3.69 -16.39
N GLY A 116 10.23 3.71 -16.58
CA GLY A 116 10.86 4.00 -17.87
C GLY A 116 11.31 5.46 -18.03
N GLN A 117 10.83 6.38 -17.20
CA GLN A 117 11.32 7.76 -17.17
C GLN A 117 12.62 7.87 -16.34
N PRO A 118 13.52 8.80 -16.69
CA PRO A 118 14.73 9.06 -15.92
C PRO A 118 14.41 9.62 -14.53
N GLY A 119 15.26 9.31 -13.55
CA GLY A 119 15.26 9.99 -12.27
C GLY A 119 15.96 11.35 -12.33
N ILE A 120 16.05 12.00 -11.17
CA ILE A 120 16.75 13.27 -10.96
C ILE A 120 17.95 13.02 -10.05
N LYS A 121 19.14 13.43 -10.47
CA LYS A 121 20.34 13.36 -9.63
C LYS A 121 20.18 14.22 -8.38
N ARG A 122 20.47 13.65 -7.21
CA ARG A 122 20.46 14.36 -5.93
C ARG A 122 21.81 15.02 -5.69
N ASP A 123 22.09 16.07 -6.46
CA ASP A 123 23.34 16.82 -6.40
C ASP A 123 23.09 18.24 -5.87
N ILE A 124 23.89 18.68 -4.90
CA ILE A 124 23.80 20.01 -4.30
C ILE A 124 23.97 21.14 -5.33
N THR A 125 24.71 20.89 -6.40
CA THR A 125 24.95 21.85 -7.49
C THR A 125 23.71 22.14 -8.33
N LEU A 126 22.68 21.29 -8.22
CA LEU A 126 21.41 21.40 -8.94
C LEU A 126 20.30 22.11 -8.16
N ILE A 127 20.55 22.52 -6.91
CA ILE A 127 19.57 23.23 -6.08
C ILE A 127 19.15 24.54 -6.77
N GLY A 128 17.84 24.74 -6.94
CA GLY A 128 17.24 25.94 -7.56
C GLY A 128 17.32 26.00 -9.09
N LYS A 129 17.77 24.94 -9.77
CA LYS A 129 17.95 24.88 -11.22
C LYS A 129 16.99 23.91 -11.93
N ILE A 130 16.13 23.24 -11.18
CA ILE A 130 15.16 22.24 -11.64
C ILE A 130 13.77 22.66 -11.18
#